data_AF-A0A7H4ML84-F1
#
_entry.id   AF-A0A7H4ML84-F1
#
_cell.length_a   1.000
_cell.length_b   1.000
_cell.length_c   1.000
_cell.angle_alpha   90.00
_cell.angle_beta   90.00
_cell.angle_gamma   90.00
#
_symmetry.space_group_name_H-M   'P 1'
#
loop_
_entity.id
_entity.type
_entity.pdbx_description
1 polymer ?
#
loop_
_entity_poly.entity_id
_entity_poly.type
_entity_poly.pdbx_seq_one_letter_code
_entity_poly.pdbx_strand_id
1 'polypeptide(L)'
;MQHPSKPLAKTRQGTVSGSTEQGIHIWRGIPYAAPPVGQLRWRAPQPPARWQGVRQADAFSAASWQDIDYCRELGGGDPGAFSEDCLYLNIWAPATAAQPLPVMVWLHGGGFTIGAGSLPPYDGKALASRDVVVVTVNYRLGHLGFFAHPALEEEAGERLYNFALLDQIAALQWVQENIHAFGGDAANVTLFGESAGARSVLSLMASPKAKGLFHKAIIQSGYTLPDLPREKALEKGRLLAEHFALPRASAEELRAIPAEAFWSLTAPLNTGRPPSSATRCCRSRCWRPFLPGASIQCR
;
A
#
# COMPACT_ATOMS: atom_id res chain seq x y z
N MET A 1 -8.48 -16.19 37.96
CA MET A 1 -8.90 -15.74 36.62
C MET A 1 -7.65 -15.58 35.79
N GLN A 2 -7.37 -16.53 34.88
CA GLN A 2 -6.21 -16.44 34.00
C GLN A 2 -6.47 -15.30 33.01
N HIS A 3 -5.70 -14.22 33.09
CA HIS A 3 -5.65 -13.27 31.98
C HIS A 3 -5.22 -14.09 30.75
N PRO A 4 -6.02 -14.16 29.68
CA PRO A 4 -5.58 -14.84 28.47
C PRO A 4 -4.27 -14.17 28.04
N SER A 5 -3.20 -14.95 27.93
CA SER A 5 -1.89 -14.46 27.52
C SER A 5 -2.03 -13.75 26.19
N LYS A 6 -1.59 -12.49 26.09
CA LYS A 6 -1.62 -11.73 24.84
C LYS A 6 -0.92 -12.52 23.72
N PRO A 7 -1.49 -12.62 22.51
CA PRO A 7 -0.90 -13.40 21.44
C PRO A 7 0.41 -12.77 20.97
N LEU A 8 1.48 -13.57 20.95
CA LEU A 8 2.82 -13.16 20.51
C LEU A 8 3.12 -13.74 19.13
N ALA A 9 3.68 -12.92 18.24
CA ALA A 9 4.16 -13.36 16.94
C ALA A 9 5.63 -12.93 16.77
N LYS A 10 6.51 -13.87 16.42
CA LYS A 10 7.94 -13.61 16.20
C LYS A 10 8.20 -13.37 14.71
N THR A 11 8.38 -12.10 14.33
CA THR A 11 8.70 -11.70 12.95
C THR A 11 10.23 -11.62 12.77
N ARG A 12 10.69 -11.39 11.54
CA ARG A 12 12.11 -11.18 11.24
C ARG A 12 12.67 -9.90 11.86
N GLN A 13 11.82 -8.91 12.14
CA GLN A 13 12.23 -7.63 12.71
C GLN A 13 12.17 -7.60 14.24
N GLY A 14 11.32 -8.43 14.84
CA GLY A 14 11.21 -8.57 16.29
C GLY A 14 9.89 -9.23 16.69
N THR A 15 9.67 -9.38 17.99
CA THR A 15 8.39 -9.94 18.48
C THR A 15 7.35 -8.84 18.59
N VAL A 16 6.12 -9.14 18.17
CA VAL A 16 4.93 -8.29 18.37
C VAL A 16 3.92 -8.97 19.29
N SER A 17 3.23 -8.17 20.11
CA SER A 17 2.13 -8.61 20.97
C SER A 17 0.83 -7.98 20.51
N GLY A 18 -0.18 -8.80 20.27
CA GLY A 18 -1.52 -8.36 19.87
C GLY A 18 -2.53 -8.39 21.01
N SER A 19 -3.81 -8.37 20.64
CA SER A 19 -4.97 -8.61 21.50
C SER A 19 -5.76 -9.84 21.02
N THR A 20 -6.67 -10.33 21.85
CA THR A 20 -7.63 -11.36 21.43
C THR A 20 -9.04 -10.85 21.68
N GLU A 21 -9.87 -10.88 20.65
CA GLU A 21 -11.28 -10.46 20.71
C GLU A 21 -12.12 -11.55 20.02
N GLN A 22 -13.11 -12.10 20.72
CA GLN A 22 -14.09 -13.03 20.13
C GLN A 22 -13.44 -14.22 19.37
N GLY A 23 -12.35 -14.79 19.90
CA GLY A 23 -11.64 -15.91 19.28
C GLY A 23 -10.75 -15.53 18.09
N ILE A 24 -10.54 -14.23 17.84
CA ILE A 24 -9.63 -13.71 16.82
C ILE A 24 -8.44 -13.04 17.51
N HIS A 25 -7.23 -13.44 17.13
CA HIS A 25 -6.02 -12.71 17.44
C HIS A 25 -5.85 -11.52 16.49
N ILE A 26 -5.55 -10.36 17.06
CA ILE A 26 -5.48 -9.11 16.31
C ILE A 26 -4.17 -8.41 16.62
N TRP A 27 -3.45 -8.00 15.58
CA TRP A 27 -2.27 -7.16 15.67
C TRP A 27 -2.46 -5.94 14.78
N ARG A 28 -2.28 -4.75 15.34
CA ARG A 28 -2.48 -3.46 14.66
C ARG A 28 -1.19 -2.65 14.69
N GLY A 29 -0.92 -1.91 13.62
CA GLY A 29 0.22 -0.99 13.56
C GLY A 29 1.59 -1.68 13.53
N ILE A 30 1.74 -2.79 12.77
CA ILE A 30 3.04 -3.44 12.55
C ILE A 30 3.76 -2.75 11.38
N PRO A 31 5.00 -2.26 11.54
CA PRO A 31 5.72 -1.62 10.44
C PRO A 31 6.15 -2.66 9.40
N TYR A 32 5.85 -2.42 8.14
CA TYR A 32 6.39 -3.24 7.04
C TYR A 32 7.52 -2.54 6.27
N ALA A 33 7.74 -1.25 6.52
CA ALA A 33 8.83 -0.47 5.97
C ALA A 33 9.32 0.59 6.98
N ALA A 34 10.51 1.15 6.73
CA ALA A 34 10.99 2.32 7.46
C ALA A 34 10.12 3.56 7.16
N PRO A 35 9.97 4.49 8.12
CA PRO A 35 9.21 5.71 7.92
C PRO A 35 9.70 6.50 6.68
N PRO A 36 8.85 6.80 5.69
CA PRO A 36 9.24 7.50 4.46
C PRO A 36 9.32 9.03 4.67
N VAL A 37 10.00 9.44 5.74
CA VAL A 37 10.14 10.85 6.17
C VAL A 37 11.49 11.43 5.80
N GLY A 38 11.60 12.76 5.77
CA GLY A 38 12.86 13.46 5.50
C GLY A 38 13.51 12.97 4.21
N GLN A 39 14.75 12.49 4.28
CA GLN A 39 15.48 11.97 3.11
C GLN A 39 14.87 10.73 2.46
N LEU A 40 14.00 10.00 3.18
CA LEU A 40 13.26 8.85 2.64
C LEU A 40 11.95 9.25 1.95
N ARG A 41 11.52 10.51 2.07
CA ARG A 41 10.37 11.02 1.33
C ARG A 41 10.66 10.95 -0.17
N TRP A 42 9.71 10.38 -0.91
CA TRP A 42 9.81 10.05 -2.34
C TRP A 42 11.02 9.18 -2.71
N ARG A 43 11.28 8.19 -1.86
CA ARG A 43 12.13 7.03 -2.21
C ARG A 43 11.33 5.73 -2.16
N ALA A 44 11.88 4.69 -2.78
CA ALA A 44 11.39 3.33 -2.57
C ALA A 44 11.41 2.99 -1.06
N PRO A 45 10.38 2.28 -0.55
CA PRO A 45 10.32 1.90 0.86
C PRO A 45 11.56 1.07 1.24
N GLN A 46 12.15 1.41 2.39
CA GLN A 46 13.29 0.69 2.94
C GLN A 46 12.81 -0.34 3.98
N PRO A 47 13.55 -1.44 4.22
CA PRO A 47 13.20 -2.40 5.25
C PRO A 47 13.02 -1.73 6.63
N PRO A 48 12.05 -2.15 7.44
CA PRO A 48 11.87 -1.60 8.77
C PRO A 48 13.05 -1.98 9.68
N ALA A 49 13.40 -1.09 10.60
CA ALA A 49 14.43 -1.36 11.60
C ALA A 49 14.03 -2.56 12.47
N ARG A 50 15.03 -3.36 12.85
CA ARG A 50 14.84 -4.41 13.86
C ARG A 50 14.71 -3.78 15.25
N TRP A 51 13.92 -4.38 16.12
CA TRP A 51 13.80 -3.96 17.52
C TRP A 51 14.12 -5.12 18.46
N GLN A 52 14.56 -4.78 19.67
CA GLN A 52 14.72 -5.73 20.76
C GLN A 52 13.45 -5.76 21.63
N GLY A 53 13.18 -6.90 22.27
CA GLY A 53 11.99 -7.07 23.10
C GLY A 53 10.69 -7.23 22.31
N VAL A 54 9.57 -6.87 22.95
CA VAL A 54 8.22 -7.06 22.42
C VAL A 54 7.58 -5.72 22.12
N ARG A 55 7.25 -5.48 20.84
CA ARG A 55 6.48 -4.31 20.42
C ARG A 55 4.98 -4.55 20.64
N GLN A 56 4.28 -3.61 21.27
CA GLN A 56 2.81 -3.67 21.35
C GLN A 56 2.21 -3.31 19.98
N ALA A 57 1.30 -4.16 19.52
CA ALA A 57 0.57 -4.03 18.26
C ALA A 57 -0.94 -4.09 18.56
N ASP A 58 -1.42 -3.24 19.47
CA ASP A 58 -2.81 -3.19 19.94
C ASP A 58 -3.60 -1.96 19.44
N ALA A 59 -2.90 -0.99 18.83
CA ALA A 59 -3.48 0.22 18.24
C ALA A 59 -3.13 0.36 16.75
N PHE A 60 -4.05 0.92 15.97
CA PHE A 60 -3.78 1.29 14.57
C PHE A 60 -2.73 2.41 14.51
N SER A 61 -1.87 2.36 13.48
CA SER A 61 -0.94 3.46 13.20
C SER A 61 -1.67 4.67 12.61
N ALA A 62 -0.95 5.78 12.48
CA ALA A 62 -1.40 6.91 11.67
C ALA A 62 -1.66 6.50 10.21
N ALA A 63 -2.64 7.15 9.59
CA ALA A 63 -2.88 7.08 8.15
C ALA A 63 -1.94 8.02 7.40
N SER A 64 -1.77 7.79 6.09
CA SER A 64 -1.05 8.73 5.21
C SER A 64 -1.81 10.06 5.18
N TRP A 65 -1.07 11.17 5.06
CA TRP A 65 -1.66 12.49 4.83
C TRP A 65 -2.65 12.47 3.66
N GLN A 66 -3.83 13.04 3.93
CA GLN A 66 -5.00 13.06 3.06
C GLN A 66 -6.02 14.08 3.57
N ASP A 67 -7.07 14.34 2.78
CA ASP A 67 -8.21 15.14 3.21
C ASP A 67 -9.11 14.34 4.17
N ILE A 68 -9.24 14.81 5.41
CA ILE A 68 -10.00 14.10 6.46
C ILE A 68 -11.50 14.12 6.21
N ASP A 69 -12.05 15.24 5.72
CA ASP A 69 -13.48 15.39 5.50
C ASP A 69 -13.90 14.53 4.32
N TYR A 70 -13.09 14.53 3.26
CA TYR A 70 -13.30 13.66 2.10
C TYR A 70 -13.20 12.17 2.46
N CYS A 71 -12.26 11.79 3.33
CA CYS A 71 -12.16 10.41 3.81
C CYS A 71 -13.35 10.00 4.70
N ARG A 72 -13.84 10.90 5.57
CA ARG A 72 -15.02 10.62 6.39
C ARG A 72 -16.28 10.45 5.55
N GLU A 73 -16.44 11.28 4.52
CA GLU A 73 -17.63 11.26 3.66
C GLU A 73 -17.62 10.05 2.70
N LEU A 74 -16.50 9.78 2.02
CA LEU A 74 -16.44 8.78 0.94
C LEU A 74 -15.49 7.60 1.21
N GLY A 75 -14.54 7.74 2.12
CA GLY A 75 -13.58 6.68 2.47
C GLY A 75 -14.16 5.60 3.38
N GLY A 76 -15.30 5.88 4.02
CA GLY A 76 -16.00 4.92 4.89
C GLY A 76 -15.70 5.09 6.38
N GLY A 77 -15.11 6.21 6.79
CA GLY A 77 -14.98 6.56 8.21
C GLY A 77 -13.81 7.49 8.52
N ASP A 78 -13.57 7.67 9.82
CA ASP A 78 -12.44 8.46 10.32
C ASP A 78 -11.13 7.66 10.18
N PRO A 79 -10.14 8.16 9.41
CA PRO A 79 -8.84 7.51 9.25
C PRO A 79 -7.92 7.63 10.48
N GLY A 80 -8.27 8.46 11.47
CA GLY A 80 -7.47 8.73 12.66
C GLY A 80 -6.41 9.80 12.42
N ALA A 81 -5.29 9.70 13.16
CA ALA A 81 -4.19 10.66 13.04
C ALA A 81 -3.43 10.52 11.71
N PHE A 82 -2.83 11.61 11.24
CA PHE A 82 -2.00 11.62 10.04
C PHE A 82 -0.51 11.69 10.37
N SER A 83 0.27 10.97 9.58
CA SER A 83 1.72 11.04 9.58
C SER A 83 2.24 10.58 8.24
N GLU A 84 3.45 11.00 7.89
CA GLU A 84 4.21 10.35 6.82
C GLU A 84 4.79 9.02 7.26
N ASP A 85 5.02 8.83 8.58
CA ASP A 85 5.27 7.52 9.16
C ASP A 85 3.96 6.72 9.19
N CYS A 86 3.57 6.20 8.01
CA CYS A 86 2.29 5.53 7.79
C CYS A 86 2.43 4.14 7.17
N LEU A 87 3.64 3.61 6.98
CA LEU A 87 3.88 2.32 6.30
C LEU A 87 3.72 1.12 7.25
N TYR A 88 2.48 0.90 7.66
CA TYR A 88 2.07 -0.12 8.62
C TYR A 88 0.97 -1.04 8.07
N LEU A 89 0.89 -2.24 8.62
CA LEU A 89 -0.16 -3.21 8.35
C LEU A 89 -0.79 -3.73 9.64
N ASN A 90 -1.97 -4.33 9.49
CA ASN A 90 -2.75 -4.93 10.56
C ASN A 90 -3.12 -6.36 10.17
N ILE A 91 -3.25 -7.25 11.15
CA ILE A 91 -3.47 -8.68 10.94
C ILE A 91 -4.58 -9.17 11.87
N TRP A 92 -5.50 -9.96 11.32
CA TRP A 92 -6.52 -10.73 12.05
C TRP A 92 -6.34 -12.20 11.71
N ALA A 93 -6.29 -13.06 12.73
CA ALA A 93 -6.16 -14.51 12.56
C ALA A 93 -7.02 -15.26 13.58
N PRO A 94 -7.64 -16.40 13.23
CA PRO A 94 -8.29 -17.28 14.20
C PRO A 94 -7.34 -17.73 15.31
N ALA A 95 -7.80 -17.68 16.57
CA ALA A 95 -7.01 -18.11 17.72
C ALA A 95 -6.81 -19.63 17.82
N THR A 96 -7.64 -20.41 17.11
CA THR A 96 -7.71 -21.87 17.22
C THR A 96 -7.17 -22.61 15.99
N ALA A 97 -6.56 -21.90 15.05
CA ALA A 97 -6.07 -22.51 13.81
C ALA A 97 -4.98 -23.57 14.09
N ALA A 98 -5.22 -24.81 13.66
CA ALA A 98 -4.30 -25.93 13.84
C ALA A 98 -3.34 -26.14 12.66
N GLN A 99 -3.61 -25.50 11.52
CA GLN A 99 -2.83 -25.60 10.28
C GLN A 99 -2.65 -24.21 9.66
N PRO A 100 -1.62 -24.00 8.81
CA PRO A 100 -1.46 -22.75 8.07
C PRO A 100 -2.71 -22.43 7.24
N LEU A 101 -3.22 -21.21 7.39
CA LEU A 101 -4.46 -20.74 6.74
C LEU A 101 -4.17 -19.93 5.47
N PRO A 102 -5.09 -19.90 4.50
CA PRO A 102 -5.03 -18.94 3.39
C PRO A 102 -4.91 -17.50 3.91
N VAL A 103 -4.17 -16.66 3.18
CA VAL A 103 -3.94 -15.26 3.54
C VAL A 103 -4.68 -14.36 2.55
N MET A 104 -5.42 -13.37 3.05
CA MET A 104 -6.06 -12.33 2.24
C MET A 104 -5.45 -10.97 2.58
N VAL A 105 -4.84 -10.29 1.58
CA VAL A 105 -4.20 -8.97 1.76
C VAL A 105 -5.04 -7.90 1.08
N TRP A 106 -5.60 -6.99 1.88
CA TRP A 106 -6.48 -5.91 1.45
C TRP A 106 -5.71 -4.64 1.10
N LEU A 107 -5.98 -4.12 -0.10
CA LEU A 107 -5.58 -2.79 -0.54
C LEU A 107 -6.82 -1.90 -0.60
N HIS A 108 -6.88 -0.89 0.26
CA HIS A 108 -8.01 0.04 0.30
C HIS A 108 -8.13 0.87 -0.98
N GLY A 109 -9.35 1.31 -1.28
CA GLY A 109 -9.66 2.24 -2.37
C GLY A 109 -9.36 3.70 -2.00
N GLY A 110 -10.15 4.62 -2.55
CA GLY A 110 -10.03 6.06 -2.25
C GLY A 110 -9.27 6.89 -3.29
N GLY A 111 -9.30 6.47 -4.55
CA GLY A 111 -8.75 7.27 -5.67
C GLY A 111 -7.24 7.53 -5.60
N PHE A 112 -6.51 6.79 -4.74
CA PHE A 112 -5.13 7.07 -4.35
C PHE A 112 -4.91 8.37 -3.56
N THR A 113 -5.97 9.05 -3.13
CA THR A 113 -5.90 10.33 -2.40
C THR A 113 -6.43 10.25 -0.97
N ILE A 114 -7.30 9.28 -0.69
CA ILE A 114 -7.84 8.99 0.65
C ILE A 114 -7.83 7.48 0.93
N GLY A 115 -8.13 7.11 2.18
CA GLY A 115 -8.25 5.74 2.66
C GLY A 115 -7.20 5.38 3.71
N ALA A 116 -7.50 4.33 4.48
CA ALA A 116 -6.57 3.71 5.40
C ALA A 116 -6.97 2.25 5.66
N GLY A 117 -6.02 1.38 5.94
CA GLY A 117 -6.25 -0.01 6.38
C GLY A 117 -6.89 -0.12 7.77
N SER A 118 -7.00 0.99 8.51
CA SER A 118 -7.66 1.10 9.82
C SER A 118 -9.15 1.45 9.73
N LEU A 119 -9.69 1.74 8.54
CA LEU A 119 -11.07 2.21 8.42
C LEU A 119 -12.09 1.14 8.86
N PRO A 120 -13.20 1.53 9.51
CA PRO A 120 -14.16 0.58 10.08
C PRO A 120 -14.71 -0.49 9.10
N PRO A 121 -14.99 -0.19 7.81
CA PRO A 121 -15.46 -1.20 6.86
C PRO A 121 -14.45 -2.31 6.58
N TYR A 122 -13.18 -2.12 6.94
CA TYR A 122 -12.09 -3.06 6.68
C TYR A 122 -11.68 -3.86 7.92
N ASP A 123 -12.46 -3.82 9.00
CA ASP A 123 -12.24 -4.69 10.16
C ASP A 123 -12.24 -6.17 9.71
N GLY A 124 -11.10 -6.83 9.89
CA GLY A 124 -10.87 -8.17 9.38
C GLY A 124 -11.59 -9.29 10.13
N LYS A 125 -12.24 -9.04 11.28
CA LYS A 125 -12.80 -10.09 12.16
C LYS A 125 -13.78 -11.01 11.43
N ALA A 126 -14.69 -10.45 10.64
CA ALA A 126 -15.73 -11.23 9.97
C ALA A 126 -15.20 -12.17 8.87
N LEU A 127 -14.09 -11.80 8.22
CA LEU A 127 -13.39 -12.68 7.28
C LEU A 127 -12.49 -13.66 8.01
N ALA A 128 -11.79 -13.20 9.06
CA ALA A 128 -10.92 -14.05 9.85
C ALA A 128 -11.69 -15.21 10.49
N SER A 129 -12.93 -14.99 10.95
CA SER A 129 -13.79 -16.05 11.50
C SER A 129 -14.20 -17.14 10.50
N ARG A 130 -13.74 -17.07 9.24
CA ARG A 130 -13.96 -18.06 8.17
C ARG A 130 -12.64 -18.76 7.80
N ASP A 131 -11.76 -18.93 8.78
CA ASP A 131 -10.48 -19.64 8.67
C ASP A 131 -9.52 -19.04 7.62
N VAL A 132 -9.37 -17.71 7.66
CA VAL A 132 -8.45 -16.95 6.81
C VAL A 132 -7.64 -15.97 7.66
N VAL A 133 -6.36 -15.79 7.35
CA VAL A 133 -5.57 -14.67 7.90
C VAL A 133 -5.80 -13.44 7.05
N VAL A 134 -6.31 -12.36 7.65
CA VAL A 134 -6.61 -11.11 6.94
C VAL A 134 -5.54 -10.08 7.26
N VAL A 135 -5.00 -9.43 6.24
CA VAL A 135 -4.01 -8.36 6.36
C VAL A 135 -4.57 -7.09 5.72
N THR A 136 -4.60 -5.97 6.43
CA THR A 136 -4.89 -4.65 5.84
C THR A 136 -3.63 -3.79 5.84
N VAL A 137 -3.46 -2.97 4.81
CA VAL A 137 -2.21 -2.24 4.55
C VAL A 137 -2.50 -0.75 4.38
N ASN A 138 -1.75 0.10 5.07
CA ASN A 138 -1.61 1.51 4.71
C ASN A 138 -0.51 1.66 3.65
N TYR A 139 -0.66 2.57 2.70
CA TYR A 139 0.37 2.95 1.73
C TYR A 139 0.34 4.47 1.49
N ARG A 140 1.42 5.07 0.96
CA ARG A 140 1.45 6.53 0.71
C ARG A 140 0.37 6.94 -0.29
N LEU A 141 -0.25 8.10 -0.05
CA LEU A 141 -1.32 8.66 -0.88
C LEU A 141 -0.91 9.97 -1.55
N GLY A 142 -1.71 10.40 -2.52
CA GLY A 142 -1.58 11.68 -3.20
C GLY A 142 -0.17 11.97 -3.69
N HIS A 143 0.32 13.17 -3.44
CA HIS A 143 1.68 13.57 -3.83
C HIS A 143 2.75 12.76 -3.10
N LEU A 144 2.52 12.30 -1.87
CA LEU A 144 3.49 11.45 -1.17
C LEU A 144 3.68 10.09 -1.88
N GLY A 145 2.61 9.56 -2.47
CA GLY A 145 2.62 8.25 -3.14
C GLY A 145 2.99 8.30 -4.63
N PHE A 146 2.74 9.42 -5.32
CA PHE A 146 2.77 9.45 -6.79
C PHE A 146 3.43 10.69 -7.41
N PHE A 147 4.07 11.54 -6.61
CA PHE A 147 4.83 12.67 -7.13
C PHE A 147 5.98 12.21 -8.03
N ALA A 148 6.27 12.98 -9.07
CA ALA A 148 7.35 12.73 -10.01
C ALA A 148 7.99 14.07 -10.34
N HIS A 149 9.31 14.18 -10.16
CA HIS A 149 10.05 15.39 -10.49
C HIS A 149 11.47 15.03 -10.95
N PRO A 150 12.04 15.72 -11.97
CA PRO A 150 13.39 15.43 -12.47
C PRO A 150 14.46 15.40 -11.38
N ALA A 151 14.44 16.36 -10.45
CA ALA A 151 15.40 16.43 -9.35
C ALA A 151 15.44 15.18 -8.47
N LEU A 152 14.34 14.43 -8.35
CA LEU A 152 14.30 13.18 -7.60
C LEU A 152 14.96 12.03 -8.39
N GLU A 153 14.72 11.97 -9.70
CA GLU A 153 15.31 10.95 -10.57
C GLU A 153 16.83 11.16 -10.73
N GLU A 154 17.28 12.40 -10.85
CA GLU A 154 18.69 12.77 -10.95
C GLU A 154 19.48 12.35 -9.71
N GLU A 155 18.95 12.60 -8.50
CA GLU A 155 19.59 12.22 -7.24
C GLU A 155 19.74 10.69 -7.11
N ALA A 156 18.74 9.94 -7.56
CA ALA A 156 18.73 8.49 -7.40
C ALA A 156 19.44 7.74 -8.53
N GLY A 157 19.66 8.39 -9.68
CA GLY A 157 20.17 7.74 -10.89
C GLY A 157 19.20 6.74 -11.50
N GLU A 158 17.92 6.74 -11.09
CA GLU A 158 16.89 5.85 -11.60
C GLU A 158 15.52 6.55 -11.69
N ARG A 159 14.57 5.87 -12.36
CA ARG A 159 13.19 6.35 -12.48
C ARG A 159 12.46 6.20 -11.14
N LEU A 160 12.15 7.32 -10.50
CA LEU A 160 11.44 7.37 -9.22
C LEU A 160 10.04 7.95 -9.38
N TYR A 161 9.05 7.06 -9.33
CA TYR A 161 7.63 7.38 -9.23
C TYR A 161 6.87 6.11 -8.78
N ASN A 162 5.56 6.22 -8.54
CA ASN A 162 4.71 5.12 -8.06
C ASN A 162 5.16 4.53 -6.72
N PHE A 163 5.60 5.39 -5.81
CA PHE A 163 6.04 5.02 -4.46
C PHE A 163 4.97 4.22 -3.70
N ALA A 164 3.70 4.57 -3.85
CA ALA A 164 2.59 3.82 -3.27
C ALA A 164 2.49 2.36 -3.77
N LEU A 165 2.78 2.10 -5.04
CA LEU A 165 2.82 0.72 -5.56
C LEU A 165 4.03 -0.03 -5.01
N LEU A 166 5.15 0.68 -4.81
CA LEU A 166 6.34 0.10 -4.17
C LEU A 166 6.06 -0.21 -2.69
N ASP A 167 5.30 0.62 -1.98
CA ASP A 167 4.86 0.37 -0.61
C ASP A 167 4.02 -0.91 -0.52
N GLN A 168 3.07 -1.09 -1.45
CA GLN A 168 2.26 -2.30 -1.52
C GLN A 168 3.10 -3.55 -1.83
N ILE A 169 4.12 -3.43 -2.68
CA ILE A 169 5.09 -4.51 -2.93
C ILE A 169 5.88 -4.83 -1.66
N ALA A 170 6.36 -3.82 -0.92
CA ALA A 170 7.09 -4.02 0.32
C ALA A 170 6.22 -4.68 1.40
N ALA A 171 4.94 -4.31 1.50
CA ALA A 171 3.99 -4.97 2.38
C ALA A 171 3.80 -6.45 2.00
N LEU A 172 3.70 -6.77 0.71
CA LEU A 172 3.59 -8.16 0.25
C LEU A 172 4.87 -8.97 0.47
N GLN A 173 6.05 -8.35 0.32
CA GLN A 173 7.32 -8.97 0.70
C GLN A 173 7.38 -9.25 2.20
N TRP A 174 6.91 -8.31 3.02
CA TRP A 174 6.80 -8.51 4.46
C TRP A 174 5.86 -9.67 4.80
N VAL A 175 4.71 -9.78 4.11
CA VAL A 175 3.77 -10.91 4.26
C VAL A 175 4.48 -12.23 3.94
N GLN A 176 5.17 -12.33 2.81
CA GLN A 176 5.93 -13.53 2.43
C GLN A 176 6.95 -13.95 3.49
N GLU A 177 7.62 -12.97 4.10
CA GLU A 177 8.65 -13.22 5.11
C GLU A 177 8.11 -13.59 6.50
N ASN A 178 6.91 -13.14 6.87
CA ASN A 178 6.50 -13.11 8.28
C ASN A 178 5.14 -13.74 8.56
N ILE A 179 4.27 -13.97 7.56
CA ILE A 179 2.87 -14.33 7.83
C ILE A 179 2.69 -15.68 8.52
N HIS A 180 3.67 -16.58 8.39
CA HIS A 180 3.72 -17.85 9.11
C HIS A 180 3.69 -17.67 10.64
N ALA A 181 4.25 -16.58 11.16
CA ALA A 181 4.23 -16.27 12.59
C ALA A 181 2.82 -15.93 13.12
N PHE A 182 1.87 -15.69 12.21
CA PHE A 182 0.48 -15.37 12.49
C PHE A 182 -0.46 -16.51 12.06
N GLY A 183 0.07 -17.69 11.74
CA GLY A 183 -0.69 -18.86 11.29
C GLY A 183 -1.11 -18.82 9.81
N GLY A 184 -0.54 -17.91 9.01
CA GLY A 184 -0.84 -17.82 7.58
C GLY A 184 0.13 -18.63 6.70
N ASP A 185 -0.39 -19.11 5.56
CA ASP A 185 0.37 -19.77 4.51
C ASP A 185 0.85 -18.76 3.46
N ALA A 186 2.17 -18.50 3.43
CA ALA A 186 2.80 -17.61 2.48
C ALA A 186 2.68 -18.10 1.02
N ALA A 187 2.47 -19.40 0.79
CA ALA A 187 2.24 -19.98 -0.53
C ALA A 187 0.78 -19.92 -0.99
N ASN A 188 -0.13 -19.36 -0.17
CA ASN A 188 -1.55 -19.25 -0.49
C ASN A 188 -2.11 -17.84 -0.17
N VAL A 189 -1.49 -16.84 -0.77
CA VAL A 189 -1.85 -15.42 -0.62
C VAL A 189 -2.82 -14.97 -1.73
N THR A 190 -3.97 -14.43 -1.34
CA THR A 190 -4.92 -13.73 -2.20
C THR A 190 -4.79 -12.23 -1.99
N LEU A 191 -4.44 -11.50 -3.04
CA LEU A 191 -4.43 -10.04 -3.04
C LEU A 191 -5.81 -9.53 -3.47
N PHE A 192 -6.40 -8.62 -2.71
CA PHE A 192 -7.71 -8.06 -3.06
C PHE A 192 -7.81 -6.57 -2.74
N GLY A 193 -8.64 -5.86 -3.49
CA GLY A 193 -8.84 -4.43 -3.32
C GLY A 193 -10.06 -3.92 -4.06
N GLU A 194 -10.50 -2.71 -3.68
CA GLU A 194 -11.64 -2.01 -4.26
C GLU A 194 -11.19 -0.67 -4.88
N SER A 195 -11.83 -0.25 -5.98
CA SER A 195 -11.55 1.04 -6.66
C SER A 195 -10.05 1.24 -6.96
N ALA A 196 -9.39 2.23 -6.35
CA ALA A 196 -7.95 2.45 -6.48
C ALA A 196 -7.12 1.25 -5.97
N GLY A 197 -7.57 0.56 -4.92
CA GLY A 197 -6.99 -0.69 -4.46
C GLY A 197 -7.11 -1.80 -5.50
N ALA A 198 -8.26 -1.92 -6.17
CA ALA A 198 -8.45 -2.83 -7.30
C ALA A 198 -7.54 -2.49 -8.49
N ARG A 199 -7.33 -1.20 -8.75
CA ARG A 199 -6.35 -0.71 -9.74
C ARG A 199 -4.92 -1.08 -9.35
N SER A 200 -4.59 -1.02 -8.07
CA SER A 200 -3.33 -1.53 -7.52
C SER A 200 -3.17 -3.03 -7.75
N VAL A 201 -4.20 -3.84 -7.48
CA VAL A 201 -4.15 -5.30 -7.77
C VAL A 201 -3.82 -5.56 -9.24
N LEU A 202 -4.50 -4.89 -10.17
CA LEU A 202 -4.20 -5.00 -11.60
C LEU A 202 -2.77 -4.59 -11.94
N SER A 203 -2.28 -3.51 -11.34
CA SER A 203 -0.91 -3.01 -11.56
C SER A 203 0.14 -4.00 -11.03
N LEU A 204 -0.12 -4.63 -9.89
CA LEU A 204 0.76 -5.62 -9.28
C LEU A 204 0.74 -6.95 -10.04
N MET A 205 -0.40 -7.38 -10.57
CA MET A 205 -0.48 -8.54 -11.48
C MET A 205 0.39 -8.37 -12.74
N ALA A 206 0.53 -7.13 -13.24
CA ALA A 206 1.35 -6.81 -14.40
C ALA A 206 2.82 -6.51 -14.06
N SER A 207 3.18 -6.42 -12.78
CA SER A 207 4.51 -5.98 -12.35
C SER A 207 5.45 -7.16 -12.12
N PRO A 208 6.62 -7.22 -12.81
CA PRO A 208 7.64 -8.23 -12.51
C PRO A 208 8.13 -8.19 -11.06
N LYS A 209 8.10 -7.02 -10.41
CA LYS A 209 8.53 -6.85 -9.01
C LYS A 209 7.59 -7.50 -8.00
N ALA A 210 6.35 -7.80 -8.39
CA ALA A 210 5.37 -8.46 -7.54
C ALA A 210 5.22 -9.97 -7.83
N LYS A 211 5.99 -10.50 -8.80
CA LYS A 211 5.92 -11.89 -9.20
C LYS A 211 6.25 -12.81 -8.01
N GLY A 212 5.36 -13.76 -7.73
CA GLY A 212 5.51 -14.72 -6.64
C GLY A 212 5.15 -14.20 -5.26
N LEU A 213 4.74 -12.93 -5.11
CA LEU A 213 4.34 -12.39 -3.81
C LEU A 213 2.88 -12.69 -3.45
N PHE A 214 2.05 -13.03 -4.43
CA PHE A 214 0.67 -13.46 -4.27
C PHE A 214 0.27 -14.46 -5.36
N HIS A 215 -0.81 -15.19 -5.12
CA HIS A 215 -1.19 -16.39 -5.88
C HIS A 215 -2.59 -16.27 -6.49
N LYS A 216 -3.44 -15.43 -5.91
CA LYS A 216 -4.83 -15.19 -6.34
C LYS A 216 -5.12 -13.70 -6.27
N ALA A 217 -6.07 -13.23 -7.06
CA ALA A 217 -6.45 -11.82 -7.12
C ALA A 217 -7.97 -11.66 -7.13
N ILE A 218 -8.49 -10.66 -6.40
CA ILE A 218 -9.88 -10.22 -6.47
C ILE A 218 -9.90 -8.71 -6.75
N ILE A 219 -10.61 -8.32 -7.81
CA ILE A 219 -10.66 -6.94 -8.32
C ILE A 219 -12.10 -6.43 -8.17
N GLN A 220 -12.36 -5.60 -7.17
CA GLN A 220 -13.70 -5.04 -6.90
C GLN A 220 -13.82 -3.62 -7.45
N SER A 221 -14.76 -3.36 -8.36
CA SER A 221 -14.96 -2.00 -8.92
C SER A 221 -13.68 -1.39 -9.53
N GLY A 222 -12.80 -2.23 -10.08
CA GLY A 222 -11.57 -1.79 -10.73
C GLY A 222 -11.83 -1.14 -12.10
N TYR A 223 -10.96 -0.22 -12.49
CA TYR A 223 -11.08 0.51 -13.76
C TYR A 223 -9.80 0.42 -14.61
N THR A 224 -9.98 0.58 -15.92
CA THR A 224 -8.90 0.47 -16.93
C THR A 224 -8.49 1.81 -17.54
N LEU A 225 -8.85 2.94 -16.90
CA LEU A 225 -8.44 4.26 -17.36
C LEU A 225 -6.91 4.32 -17.53
N PRO A 226 -6.42 4.95 -18.60
CA PRO A 226 -4.99 5.05 -18.82
C PRO A 226 -4.34 5.88 -17.72
N ASP A 227 -3.24 5.35 -17.18
CA ASP A 227 -2.38 6.05 -16.24
C ASP A 227 -1.80 7.32 -16.90
N LEU A 228 -1.37 8.28 -16.08
CA LEU A 228 -0.77 9.51 -16.57
C LEU A 228 0.60 9.22 -17.21
N PRO A 229 0.86 9.56 -18.48
CA PRO A 229 2.20 9.37 -19.06
C PRO A 229 3.27 10.06 -18.21
N ARG A 230 4.44 9.42 -18.07
CA ARG A 230 5.53 9.91 -17.22
C ARG A 230 5.89 11.37 -17.52
N GLU A 231 5.93 11.75 -18.80
CA GLU A 231 6.27 13.10 -19.23
C GLU A 231 5.29 14.13 -18.64
N LYS A 232 3.99 13.80 -18.64
CA LYS A 232 2.95 14.65 -18.02
C LYS A 232 3.02 14.64 -16.50
N ALA A 233 3.44 13.54 -15.89
CA ALA A 233 3.66 13.47 -14.46
C ALA A 233 4.81 14.40 -14.03
N LEU A 234 5.92 14.40 -14.78
CA LEU A 234 7.05 15.30 -14.56
C LEU A 234 6.68 16.77 -14.80
N GLU A 235 5.87 17.06 -15.83
CA GLU A 235 5.33 18.40 -16.07
C GLU A 235 4.48 18.89 -14.88
N LYS A 236 3.54 18.06 -14.40
CA LYS A 236 2.78 18.36 -13.18
C LYS A 236 3.68 18.55 -11.96
N GLY A 237 4.74 17.75 -11.84
CA GLY A 237 5.71 17.89 -10.77
C GLY A 237 6.39 19.25 -10.76
N ARG A 238 6.80 19.74 -11.94
CA ARG A 238 7.40 21.08 -12.09
C ARG A 238 6.41 22.19 -11.76
N LEU A 239 5.17 22.09 -12.24
CA LEU A 239 4.11 23.06 -11.91
C LEU A 239 3.84 23.12 -10.39
N LEU A 240 3.88 21.97 -9.71
CA LEU A 240 3.77 21.93 -8.27
C LEU A 240 4.96 22.61 -7.58
N ALA A 241 6.18 22.35 -8.04
CA ALA A 241 7.38 22.99 -7.50
C ALA A 241 7.32 24.52 -7.71
N GLU A 242 6.89 24.99 -8.88
CA GLU A 242 6.65 26.41 -9.18
C GLU A 242 5.60 27.04 -8.26
N HIS A 243 4.52 26.32 -7.96
CA HIS A 243 3.49 26.78 -7.01
C HIS A 243 4.08 27.05 -5.61
N PHE A 244 5.04 26.24 -5.18
CA PHE A 244 5.78 26.43 -3.93
C PHE A 244 7.00 27.36 -4.07
N ALA A 245 7.07 28.14 -5.16
CA ALA A 245 8.18 29.06 -5.46
C ALA A 245 9.56 28.39 -5.63
N LEU A 246 9.57 27.14 -6.10
CA LEU A 246 10.77 26.32 -6.35
C LEU A 246 10.91 25.93 -7.84
N PRO A 247 11.03 26.87 -8.79
CA PRO A 247 11.09 26.55 -10.24
C PRO A 247 12.33 25.73 -10.66
N ARG A 248 13.37 25.71 -9.83
CA ARG A 248 14.62 24.95 -10.03
C ARG A 248 14.95 24.10 -8.79
N ALA A 249 13.92 23.50 -8.20
CA ALA A 249 14.03 22.78 -6.95
C ALA A 249 15.06 21.64 -7.02
N SER A 250 15.91 21.57 -6.01
CA SER A 250 16.62 20.34 -5.62
C SER A 250 15.66 19.34 -4.96
N ALA A 251 16.08 18.07 -4.88
CA ALA A 251 15.32 17.06 -4.16
C ALA A 251 15.14 17.40 -2.67
N GLU A 252 16.15 18.04 -2.05
CA GLU A 252 16.09 18.49 -0.66
C GLU A 252 15.03 19.56 -0.45
N GLU A 253 14.99 20.60 -1.30
CA GLU A 253 13.97 21.65 -1.23
C GLU A 253 12.56 21.11 -1.42
N LEU A 254 12.37 20.16 -2.36
CA LEU A 254 11.07 19.52 -2.54
C LEU A 254 10.66 18.74 -1.28
N ARG A 255 11.60 18.01 -0.65
CA ARG A 255 11.32 17.24 0.57
C ARG A 255 11.04 18.12 1.78
N ALA A 256 11.45 19.39 1.75
CA ALA A 256 11.17 20.36 2.81
C ALA A 256 9.73 20.92 2.79
N ILE A 257 8.98 20.75 1.70
CA ILE A 257 7.57 21.21 1.62
C ILE A 257 6.74 20.47 2.69
N PRO A 258 5.97 21.14 3.57
CA PRO A 258 5.15 20.45 4.57
C PRO A 258 4.16 19.47 3.93
N ALA A 259 3.98 18.28 4.52
CA ALA A 259 3.14 17.23 3.91
C ALA A 259 1.64 17.63 3.89
N GLU A 260 1.21 18.40 4.88
CA GLU A 260 -0.13 18.97 4.97
C GLU A 260 -0.43 19.98 3.84
N ALA A 261 0.59 20.50 3.15
CA ALA A 261 0.39 21.46 2.07
C ALA A 261 -0.17 20.84 0.78
N PHE A 262 -0.21 19.50 0.69
CA PHE A 262 -0.57 18.81 -0.55
C PHE A 262 -2.06 18.46 -0.69
N TRP A 263 -2.73 18.07 0.40
CA TRP A 263 -4.06 17.44 0.30
C TRP A 263 -5.17 18.44 -0.05
N SER A 264 -5.01 19.72 0.32
CA SER A 264 -5.97 20.78 0.00
C SER A 264 -5.79 21.35 -1.42
N LEU A 265 -4.80 20.88 -2.18
CA LEU A 265 -4.55 21.37 -3.54
C LEU A 265 -5.67 20.91 -4.49
N THR A 266 -6.13 21.82 -5.32
CA THR A 266 -7.16 21.57 -6.34
C THR A 266 -6.56 21.50 -7.74
N ALA A 267 -7.37 21.22 -8.76
CA ALA A 267 -6.91 21.23 -10.14
C ALA A 267 -6.35 22.62 -10.52
N PRO A 268 -5.21 22.70 -11.24
CA PRO A 268 -4.50 21.59 -11.90
C PRO A 268 -3.44 20.88 -11.02
N LEU A 269 -3.20 21.35 -9.80
CA LEU A 269 -2.10 20.96 -8.91
C LEU A 269 -2.37 19.67 -8.11
N ASN A 270 -3.62 19.26 -7.98
CA ASN A 270 -3.99 18.01 -7.33
C ASN A 270 -3.40 16.77 -8.03
N THR A 271 -3.19 15.70 -7.25
CA THR A 271 -2.91 14.38 -7.81
C THR A 271 -4.19 13.80 -8.39
N GLY A 272 -4.23 13.66 -9.72
CA GLY A 272 -5.32 13.00 -10.41
C GLY A 272 -5.07 11.50 -10.52
N ARG A 273 -4.41 11.07 -11.60
CA ARG A 273 -4.11 9.66 -11.87
C ARG A 273 -2.63 9.34 -11.59
N PRO A 274 -2.30 8.10 -11.17
CA PRO A 274 -0.92 7.68 -10.97
C PRO A 274 -0.13 7.72 -12.30
N PRO A 275 1.20 7.95 -12.25
CA PRO A 275 2.07 7.85 -13.43
C PRO A 275 2.15 6.43 -14.02
N SER A 276 2.18 6.33 -15.34
CA SER A 276 2.31 5.07 -16.06
C SER A 276 3.72 4.50 -15.91
N SER A 277 3.81 3.24 -15.50
CA SER A 277 5.06 2.45 -15.50
C SER A 277 5.35 1.79 -16.86
N ALA A 278 4.41 1.82 -17.80
CA ALA A 278 4.52 1.10 -19.06
C ALA A 278 5.43 1.82 -20.07
N THR A 279 6.59 1.24 -20.36
CA THR A 279 7.39 1.57 -21.56
C THR A 279 6.67 1.07 -22.81
N ARG A 280 5.84 1.91 -23.44
CA ARG A 280 5.35 1.84 -24.84
C ARG A 280 4.89 0.50 -25.47
N CYS A 281 4.83 -0.61 -24.73
CA CYS A 281 4.69 -1.96 -25.31
C CYS A 281 3.23 -2.41 -25.45
N CYS A 282 2.27 -1.73 -24.81
CA CYS A 282 0.86 -2.16 -24.85
C CYS A 282 0.02 -1.50 -25.96
N ARG A 283 0.61 -0.68 -26.85
CA ARG A 283 -0.19 0.05 -27.88
C ARG A 283 -0.49 -0.76 -29.14
N SER A 284 0.05 -1.96 -29.32
CA SER A 284 -0.27 -2.76 -30.50
C SER A 284 -0.39 -4.24 -30.18
N ARG A 285 -1.64 -4.76 -30.26
CA ARG A 285 -2.03 -6.18 -30.45
C ARG A 285 -2.47 -7.05 -29.26
N CYS A 286 -2.83 -6.53 -28.09
CA CYS A 286 -3.36 -7.40 -27.00
C CYS A 286 -4.88 -7.36 -26.77
N TRP A 287 -5.67 -6.70 -27.61
CA TRP A 287 -7.13 -6.79 -27.53
C TRP A 287 -7.70 -7.26 -28.85
N ARG A 288 -7.70 -8.58 -29.06
CA ARG A 288 -8.76 -9.25 -29.81
C ARG A 288 -9.52 -10.12 -28.80
N PRO A 289 -10.87 -10.02 -28.73
CA PRO A 289 -11.63 -10.89 -27.86
C PRO A 289 -11.36 -12.34 -28.31
N PHE A 290 -10.87 -13.16 -27.38
CA PHE A 290 -10.61 -14.58 -27.64
C PHE A 290 -11.96 -15.28 -27.81
N LEU A 291 -12.24 -15.76 -29.02
CA LEU A 291 -13.21 -16.83 -29.25
C LEU A 291 -12.55 -18.17 -28.87
N PRO A 292 -13.27 -19.12 -28.27
CA PRO A 292 -12.66 -20.35 -27.78
C PRO A 292 -12.29 -21.27 -28.96
N GLY A 293 -11.01 -21.65 -29.07
CA GLY A 293 -10.59 -22.72 -29.99
C GLY A 293 -9.22 -22.66 -30.67
N ALA A 294 -8.30 -21.75 -30.35
CA ALA A 294 -6.97 -21.75 -31.00
C ALA A 294 -5.82 -21.69 -29.99
N SER A 295 -5.00 -22.75 -30.01
CA SER A 295 -3.70 -22.82 -29.34
C SER A 295 -2.70 -21.89 -30.02
N ILE A 296 -1.85 -21.22 -29.22
CA ILE A 296 -0.73 -20.42 -29.75
C ILE A 296 0.57 -21.02 -29.20
N GLN A 297 1.36 -21.61 -30.10
CA GLN A 297 2.78 -21.86 -29.88
C GLN A 297 3.52 -20.52 -30.02
N CYS A 298 4.28 -20.15 -28.99
CA CYS A 298 5.23 -19.04 -29.07
C CYS A 298 6.53 -19.50 -29.75
N ARG A 299 6.99 -18.75 -30.75
CA ARG A 299 8.42 -18.59 -31.06
C ARG A 299 8.85 -17.22 -30.58
#